data_AF-A0A1F5DLK1-F1
#
_entry.id   AF-A0A1F5DLK1-F1
#
_cell.length_a   1.000
_cell.length_b   1.000
_cell.length_c   1.000
_cell.angle_alpha   90.00
_cell.angle_beta   90.00
_cell.angle_gamma   90.00
#
_symmetry.space_group_name_H-M   'P 1'
#
loop_
_entity.id
_entity.type
_entity.pdbx_description
1 polymer ?
#
loop_
_entity_poly.entity_id
_entity_poly.type
_entity_poly.pdbx_seq_one_letter_code
_entity_poly.pdbx_strand_id
1 'polypeptide(L)'
;MEILGSISKAAKKSGIERRTFYKMEDRDDIQTLTKEKILLLALETSQDETLKFLLKRHVDDSVELLIVKLTSLYEKAIEETDREKLVQILETFKQVNQEYQGLIKDNLETEVKDLLAHLIDKAQIEEVTWTPPRNSLYKVEELKILLPMINRELAKGKAHDAIAEQFRVPLDIVKAVQAQKMRLSRTTIEKCEGLLYSYLPRQDYWKEILEGQNTSAGITPIKYSQIATYERSEYQTSTSGATVMIKRLETHG
;
A
#
# COMPACT_ATOMS: atom_id res chain seq x y z
N MET A 1 -24.03 -22.69 -20.83
CA MET A 1 -23.54 -22.38 -22.19
C MET A 1 -24.65 -21.62 -22.90
N GLU A 2 -24.63 -20.30 -22.84
CA GLU A 2 -25.59 -19.47 -23.58
C GLU A 2 -25.31 -19.54 -25.07
N ILE A 3 -26.37 -19.73 -25.83
CA ILE A 3 -26.34 -19.89 -27.28
C ILE A 3 -26.02 -18.51 -27.86
N LEU A 4 -24.77 -18.31 -28.30
CA LEU A 4 -24.39 -17.21 -29.19
C LEU A 4 -25.37 -17.20 -30.37
N GLY A 5 -26.30 -16.25 -30.37
CA GLY A 5 -27.26 -16.09 -31.46
C GLY A 5 -26.51 -15.94 -32.78
N SER A 6 -26.96 -16.65 -33.83
CA SER A 6 -26.25 -16.65 -35.11
C SER A 6 -26.02 -15.22 -35.61
N ILE A 7 -24.84 -14.95 -36.17
CA ILE A 7 -24.44 -13.66 -36.78
C ILE A 7 -25.55 -13.11 -37.70
N SER A 8 -26.28 -14.00 -38.38
CA SER A 8 -27.41 -13.67 -39.24
C SER A 8 -28.57 -13.02 -38.49
N LYS A 9 -28.85 -13.44 -37.25
CA LYS A 9 -29.92 -12.90 -36.41
C LYS A 9 -29.52 -11.56 -35.81
N ALA A 10 -28.23 -11.40 -35.46
CA ALA A 10 -27.67 -10.12 -35.03
C ALA A 10 -27.71 -9.08 -36.16
N ALA A 11 -27.17 -9.41 -37.34
CA ALA A 11 -27.17 -8.52 -38.50
C ALA A 11 -28.60 -8.07 -38.90
N LYS A 12 -29.56 -9.00 -38.87
CA LYS A 12 -30.97 -8.70 -39.13
C LYS A 12 -31.57 -7.76 -38.08
N LYS A 13 -31.27 -7.95 -36.80
CA LYS A 13 -31.71 -7.05 -35.72
C LYS A 13 -31.10 -5.65 -35.85
N SER A 14 -29.85 -5.55 -36.32
CA SER A 14 -29.17 -4.25 -36.51
C SER A 14 -29.63 -3.50 -37.76
N GLY A 15 -30.47 -4.10 -38.61
CA GLY A 15 -30.82 -3.55 -39.91
C GLY A 15 -29.62 -3.47 -40.86
N ILE A 16 -28.65 -4.37 -40.71
CA ILE A 16 -27.40 -4.41 -41.49
C ILE A 16 -27.39 -5.67 -42.35
N GLU A 17 -26.95 -5.55 -43.61
CA GLU A 17 -26.79 -6.71 -44.48
C GLU A 17 -25.70 -7.64 -43.95
N ARG A 18 -25.91 -8.95 -44.04
CA ARG A 18 -24.92 -9.97 -43.64
C ARG A 18 -23.59 -9.82 -44.37
N ARG A 19 -23.62 -9.37 -45.63
CA ARG A 19 -22.42 -9.04 -46.41
C ARG A 19 -21.65 -7.87 -45.81
N THR A 20 -22.36 -6.89 -45.24
CA THR A 20 -21.74 -5.75 -44.54
C THR A 20 -21.04 -6.24 -43.27
N PHE A 21 -21.67 -7.12 -42.47
CA PHE A 21 -21.05 -7.71 -41.27
C PHE A 21 -19.71 -8.39 -41.57
N TYR A 22 -19.66 -9.32 -42.54
CA TYR A 22 -18.40 -9.99 -42.88
C TYR A 22 -17.35 -9.04 -43.48
N LYS A 23 -17.79 -7.96 -44.14
CA LYS A 23 -16.90 -6.91 -44.61
C LYS A 23 -16.35 -6.01 -43.49
N MET A 24 -16.90 -6.08 -42.27
CA MET A 24 -16.39 -5.30 -41.13
C MET A 24 -15.08 -5.88 -40.57
N GLU A 25 -14.86 -7.19 -40.73
CA GLU A 25 -13.65 -7.87 -40.27
C GLU A 25 -12.45 -7.56 -41.17
N ASP A 26 -12.69 -7.28 -42.46
CA ASP A 26 -11.68 -7.12 -43.52
C ASP A 26 -11.51 -5.66 -44.02
N ARG A 27 -12.22 -4.67 -43.46
CA ARG A 27 -12.11 -3.27 -43.89
C ARG A 27 -11.90 -2.32 -42.72
N ASP A 28 -10.85 -1.51 -42.84
CA ASP A 28 -10.59 -0.39 -41.93
C ASP A 28 -11.72 0.67 -41.96
N ASP A 29 -12.45 0.75 -43.08
CA ASP A 29 -13.37 1.87 -43.36
C ASP A 29 -14.84 1.46 -43.34
N ILE A 30 -15.34 1.25 -42.13
CA ILE A 30 -16.78 1.10 -41.85
C ILE A 30 -17.37 2.49 -41.64
N GLN A 31 -18.46 2.80 -42.37
CA GLN A 31 -19.20 4.06 -42.20
C GLN A 31 -19.65 4.27 -40.75
N THR A 32 -19.47 5.50 -40.23
CA THR A 32 -19.84 5.90 -38.86
C THR A 32 -21.28 5.52 -38.50
N LEU A 33 -22.22 5.77 -39.41
CA LEU A 33 -23.64 5.41 -39.22
C LEU A 33 -23.86 3.91 -38.96
N THR A 34 -23.02 3.04 -39.53
CA THR A 34 -23.11 1.59 -39.31
C THR A 34 -22.56 1.22 -37.93
N LYS A 35 -21.46 1.86 -37.49
CA LYS A 35 -20.91 1.69 -36.14
C LYS A 35 -21.91 2.13 -35.07
N GLU A 36 -22.59 3.26 -35.28
CA GLU A 36 -23.63 3.78 -34.38
C GLU A 36 -24.80 2.81 -34.23
N LYS A 37 -25.32 2.27 -35.35
CA LYS A 37 -26.42 1.29 -35.32
C LYS A 37 -26.06 0.01 -34.56
N ILE A 38 -24.84 -0.49 -34.74
CA ILE A 38 -24.36 -1.67 -34.01
C ILE A 38 -24.24 -1.37 -32.54
N LEU A 39 -23.64 -0.23 -32.19
CA LEU A 39 -23.47 0.18 -30.81
C LEU A 39 -24.81 0.33 -30.09
N LEU A 40 -25.79 1.00 -30.72
CA LEU A 40 -27.14 1.13 -30.18
C LEU A 40 -27.79 -0.23 -29.94
N LEU A 41 -27.72 -1.14 -30.90
CA LEU A 41 -28.27 -2.49 -30.70
C LEU A 41 -27.52 -3.25 -29.59
N ALA A 42 -26.20 -3.14 -29.51
CA ALA A 42 -25.40 -3.78 -28.48
C ALA A 42 -25.79 -3.25 -27.08
N LEU A 43 -26.00 -1.94 -26.94
CA LEU A 43 -26.52 -1.32 -25.73
C LEU A 43 -27.94 -1.80 -25.38
N GLU A 44 -28.83 -1.98 -26.36
CA GLU A 44 -30.19 -2.47 -26.13
C GLU A 44 -30.24 -3.96 -25.76
N THR A 45 -29.30 -4.77 -26.26
CA THR A 45 -29.34 -6.23 -26.11
C THR A 45 -28.45 -6.78 -25.00
N SER A 46 -27.34 -6.10 -24.70
CA SER A 46 -26.33 -6.53 -23.73
C SER A 46 -25.64 -5.29 -23.15
N GLN A 47 -26.41 -4.46 -22.45
CA GLN A 47 -25.96 -3.15 -21.98
C GLN A 47 -24.69 -3.24 -21.12
N ASP A 48 -24.68 -4.11 -20.12
CA ASP A 48 -23.59 -4.20 -19.14
C ASP A 48 -22.27 -4.66 -19.79
N GLU A 49 -22.34 -5.68 -20.64
CA GLU A 49 -21.17 -6.20 -21.38
C GLU A 49 -20.64 -5.16 -22.37
N THR A 50 -21.54 -4.46 -23.06
CA THR A 50 -21.17 -3.41 -24.01
C THR A 50 -20.50 -2.24 -23.29
N LEU A 51 -21.08 -1.74 -22.20
CA LEU A 51 -20.48 -0.68 -21.40
C LEU A 51 -19.13 -1.11 -20.81
N LYS A 52 -19.03 -2.34 -20.30
CA LYS A 52 -17.76 -2.90 -19.79
C LYS A 52 -16.70 -2.95 -20.89
N PHE A 53 -17.06 -3.37 -22.10
CA PHE A 53 -16.14 -3.39 -23.24
C PHE A 53 -15.68 -1.98 -23.62
N LEU A 54 -16.59 -1.02 -23.72
CA LEU A 54 -16.26 0.38 -24.05
C LEU A 54 -15.36 1.01 -22.98
N LEU A 55 -15.66 0.80 -21.71
CA LEU A 55 -14.84 1.29 -20.60
C LEU A 55 -13.43 0.71 -20.67
N LYS A 56 -13.29 -0.61 -20.91
CA LYS A 56 -11.99 -1.23 -21.09
C LYS A 56 -11.24 -0.62 -22.28
N ARG A 57 -11.91 -0.46 -23.42
CA ARG A 57 -11.30 0.13 -24.62
C ARG A 57 -10.83 1.56 -24.37
N HIS A 58 -11.63 2.36 -23.68
CA HIS A 58 -11.24 3.72 -23.29
C HIS A 58 -10.03 3.76 -22.37
N VAL A 59 -9.91 2.81 -21.44
CA VAL A 59 -8.71 2.67 -20.60
C VAL A 59 -7.50 2.35 -21.47
N ASP A 60 -7.61 1.36 -22.38
CA ASP A 60 -6.51 0.97 -23.28
C ASP A 60 -6.06 2.17 -24.14
N ASP A 61 -7.00 2.89 -24.77
CA ASP A 61 -6.70 4.10 -25.57
C ASP A 61 -6.05 5.20 -24.72
N SER A 62 -6.49 5.36 -23.46
CA SER A 62 -5.91 6.36 -22.53
C SER A 62 -4.48 5.99 -22.11
N VAL A 63 -4.20 4.69 -21.93
CA VAL A 63 -2.85 4.18 -21.65
C VAL A 63 -1.93 4.47 -22.82
N GLU A 64 -2.38 4.21 -24.05
CA GLU A 64 -1.61 4.51 -25.28
C GLU A 64 -1.29 6.00 -25.41
N LEU A 65 -2.27 6.87 -25.19
CA LEU A 65 -2.06 8.32 -25.23
C LEU A 65 -1.09 8.78 -24.13
N LEU A 66 -1.20 8.22 -22.93
CA LEU A 66 -0.32 8.56 -21.81
C LEU A 66 1.13 8.17 -22.08
N ILE A 67 1.38 6.96 -22.58
CA ILE A 67 2.76 6.55 -22.89
C ILE A 67 3.34 7.41 -24.00
N VAL A 68 2.58 7.73 -25.05
CA VAL A 68 3.03 8.65 -26.10
C VAL A 68 3.38 10.02 -25.53
N LYS A 69 2.56 10.55 -24.61
CA LYS A 69 2.83 11.84 -23.95
C LYS A 69 4.11 11.80 -23.12
N LEU A 70 4.32 10.75 -22.33
CA LEU A 70 5.50 10.59 -21.48
C LEU A 70 6.76 10.39 -22.32
N THR A 71 6.70 9.55 -23.36
CA THR A 71 7.82 9.35 -24.31
C THR A 71 8.17 10.64 -25.03
N SER A 72 7.18 11.43 -25.48
CA SER A 72 7.45 12.72 -26.11
C SER A 72 8.14 13.71 -25.17
N LEU A 73 7.78 13.72 -23.88
CA LEU A 73 8.48 14.54 -22.89
C LEU A 73 9.90 14.03 -22.63
N TYR A 74 10.06 12.71 -22.58
CA TYR A 74 11.36 12.07 -22.44
C TYR A 74 12.31 12.42 -23.59
N GLU A 75 11.89 12.24 -24.84
CA GLU A 75 12.70 12.54 -26.03
C GLU A 75 13.16 14.01 -26.01
N LYS A 76 12.23 14.93 -25.72
CA LYS A 76 12.55 16.35 -25.56
C LYS A 76 13.58 16.60 -24.46
N ALA A 77 13.48 15.94 -23.32
CA ALA A 77 14.43 16.10 -22.22
C ALA A 77 15.83 15.57 -22.58
N ILE A 78 15.92 14.46 -23.30
CA ILE A 78 17.20 13.85 -23.70
C ILE A 78 17.96 14.75 -24.68
N GLU A 79 17.24 15.35 -25.64
CA GLU A 79 17.81 16.23 -26.67
C GLU A 79 18.09 17.66 -26.16
N GLU A 80 17.47 18.07 -25.06
CA GLU A 80 17.63 19.43 -24.54
C GLU A 80 19.02 19.65 -23.91
N THR A 81 19.59 20.82 -24.19
CA THR A 81 20.90 21.27 -23.70
C THR A 81 20.77 22.52 -22.83
N ASP A 82 19.68 23.27 -22.99
CA ASP A 82 19.37 24.39 -22.11
C ASP A 82 18.85 23.88 -20.76
N ARG A 83 19.57 24.23 -19.69
CA ARG A 83 19.28 23.76 -18.33
C ARG A 83 17.90 24.21 -17.83
N GLU A 84 17.48 25.44 -18.15
CA GLU A 84 16.18 25.96 -17.68
C GLU A 84 15.02 25.23 -18.37
N LYS A 85 15.13 24.99 -19.68
CA LYS A 85 14.14 24.21 -20.42
C LYS A 85 14.11 22.76 -19.97
N LEU A 86 15.27 22.15 -19.71
CA LEU A 86 15.34 20.79 -19.18
C LEU A 86 14.56 20.67 -17.87
N VAL A 87 14.76 21.60 -16.93
CA VAL A 87 13.99 21.65 -15.67
C VAL A 87 12.49 21.71 -15.93
N GLN A 88 12.04 22.58 -16.84
CA GLN A 88 10.62 22.71 -17.17
C GLN A 88 10.04 21.42 -17.74
N ILE A 89 10.77 20.72 -18.61
CA ILE A 89 10.34 19.44 -19.18
C ILE A 89 10.27 18.37 -18.08
N LEU A 90 11.28 18.29 -17.22
CA LEU A 90 11.34 17.32 -16.11
C LEU A 90 10.22 17.54 -15.08
N GLU A 91 9.89 18.79 -14.74
CA GLU A 91 8.76 19.10 -13.86
C GLU A 91 7.42 18.80 -14.55
N THR A 92 7.30 19.04 -15.86
CA THR A 92 6.10 18.64 -16.62
C THR A 92 5.93 17.12 -16.63
N PHE A 93 7.01 16.37 -16.86
CA PHE A 93 7.00 14.91 -16.81
C PHE A 93 6.54 14.41 -15.43
N LYS A 94 7.10 14.98 -14.37
CA LYS A 94 6.72 14.67 -12.98
C LYS A 94 5.26 14.98 -12.70
N GLN A 95 4.74 16.12 -13.17
CA GLN A 95 3.33 16.48 -13.01
C GLN A 95 2.41 15.45 -13.69
N VAL A 96 2.68 15.09 -14.94
CA VAL A 96 1.91 14.07 -15.68
C VAL A 96 1.98 12.72 -14.96
N ASN A 97 3.16 12.34 -14.49
CA ASN A 97 3.35 11.10 -13.73
C ASN A 97 2.49 11.07 -12.45
N GLN A 98 2.44 12.17 -11.71
CA GLN A 98 1.63 12.29 -10.50
C GLN A 98 0.13 12.30 -10.77
N GLU A 99 -0.31 13.01 -11.80
CA GLU A 99 -1.74 13.11 -12.16
C GLU A 99 -2.31 11.76 -12.59
N TYR A 100 -1.53 10.99 -13.35
CA TYR A 100 -1.93 9.68 -13.88
C TYR A 100 -1.31 8.48 -13.15
N GLN A 101 -0.86 8.67 -11.91
CA GLN A 101 -0.13 7.63 -11.15
C GLN A 101 -0.89 6.30 -11.06
N GLY A 102 -2.23 6.32 -10.99
CA GLY A 102 -3.04 5.10 -10.95
C GLY A 102 -2.97 4.31 -12.25
N LEU A 103 -3.11 5.00 -13.38
CA LEU A 103 -3.04 4.38 -14.70
C LEU A 103 -1.65 3.83 -14.99
N ILE A 104 -0.61 4.56 -14.57
CA ILE A 104 0.79 4.14 -14.66
C ILE A 104 1.04 2.89 -13.81
N LYS A 105 0.62 2.90 -12.54
CA LYS A 105 0.86 1.80 -11.61
C LYS A 105 0.23 0.48 -12.06
N ASP A 106 -0.89 0.55 -12.77
CA ASP A 106 -1.59 -0.64 -13.24
C ASP A 106 -1.13 -1.14 -14.61
N ASN A 107 -0.65 -0.26 -15.49
CA ASN A 107 -0.43 -0.61 -16.90
C ASN A 107 0.96 -0.27 -17.46
N LEU A 108 1.69 0.67 -16.86
CA LEU A 108 2.93 1.24 -17.43
C LEU A 108 4.09 1.32 -16.40
N GLU A 109 4.03 0.57 -15.31
CA GLU A 109 4.98 0.72 -14.21
C GLU A 109 6.43 0.46 -14.65
N THR A 110 6.65 -0.53 -15.52
CA THR A 110 7.99 -0.90 -15.98
C THR A 110 8.53 0.13 -16.94
N GLU A 111 7.72 0.49 -17.95
CA GLU A 111 8.06 1.43 -19.01
C GLU A 111 8.39 2.81 -18.41
N VAL A 112 7.55 3.31 -17.52
CA VAL A 112 7.76 4.62 -16.90
C VAL A 112 8.97 4.60 -15.96
N LYS A 113 9.25 3.48 -15.29
CA LYS A 113 10.43 3.34 -14.45
C LYS A 113 11.72 3.40 -15.27
N ASP A 114 11.74 2.79 -16.45
CA ASP A 114 12.90 2.82 -17.34
C ASP A 114 13.13 4.25 -17.89
N LEU A 115 12.06 4.94 -18.31
CA LEU A 115 12.14 6.35 -18.70
C LEU A 115 12.68 7.23 -17.56
N LEU A 116 12.19 7.02 -16.33
CA LEU A 116 12.64 7.76 -15.16
C LEU A 116 14.13 7.55 -14.86
N ALA A 117 14.65 6.33 -15.02
CA ALA A 117 16.07 6.06 -14.81
C ALA A 117 16.94 6.91 -15.73
N HIS A 118 16.61 6.95 -17.02
CA HIS A 118 17.35 7.75 -18.00
C HIS A 118 17.22 9.27 -17.75
N LEU A 119 16.05 9.74 -17.31
CA LEU A 119 15.86 11.16 -16.97
C LEU A 119 16.68 11.57 -15.73
N ILE A 120 16.81 10.67 -14.75
CA ILE A 120 17.68 10.89 -13.60
C ILE A 120 19.14 11.00 -14.05
N ASP A 121 19.60 10.08 -14.90
CA ASP A 121 20.97 10.10 -15.43
C ASP A 121 21.23 11.39 -16.22
N LYS A 122 20.29 11.80 -17.08
CA LYS A 122 20.37 13.08 -17.82
C LYS A 122 20.43 14.28 -16.89
N ALA A 123 19.58 14.34 -15.86
CA ALA A 123 19.60 15.43 -14.89
C ALA A 123 20.93 15.50 -14.13
N GLN A 124 21.54 14.35 -13.82
CA GLN A 124 22.87 14.29 -13.19
C GLN A 124 23.97 14.79 -14.13
N ILE A 125 23.97 14.36 -15.39
CA ILE A 125 24.95 14.78 -16.41
C ILE A 125 24.93 16.30 -16.61
N GLU A 126 23.73 16.88 -16.68
CA GLU A 126 23.56 18.32 -16.88
C GLU A 126 23.64 19.14 -15.57
N GLU A 127 23.94 18.47 -14.44
CA GLU A 127 24.05 19.04 -13.09
C GLU A 127 22.79 19.79 -12.64
N VAL A 128 21.62 19.31 -13.05
CA VAL A 128 20.31 19.89 -12.70
C VAL A 128 19.77 19.23 -11.44
N THR A 129 19.38 20.04 -10.46
CA THR A 129 18.69 19.54 -9.27
C THR A 129 17.24 19.24 -9.60
N TRP A 130 16.91 17.96 -9.78
CA TRP A 130 15.56 17.49 -10.00
C TRP A 130 15.24 16.33 -9.05
N THR A 131 14.04 16.34 -8.48
CA THR A 131 13.55 15.25 -7.63
C THR A 131 12.54 14.41 -8.40
N PRO A 132 12.84 13.14 -8.69
CA PRO A 132 11.93 12.29 -9.47
C PRO A 132 10.60 12.07 -8.74
N PRO A 133 9.50 11.85 -9.47
CA PRO A 133 8.21 11.51 -8.89
C PRO A 133 8.33 10.22 -8.05
N ARG A 134 7.67 10.21 -6.89
CA ARG A 134 7.55 9.03 -6.04
C ARG A 134 6.14 8.46 -6.22
N ASN A 135 6.04 7.17 -6.54
CA ASN A 135 4.75 6.48 -6.55
C ASN A 135 4.22 6.41 -5.12
N SER A 136 3.07 7.04 -4.88
CA SER A 136 2.41 7.04 -3.57
C SER A 136 1.35 5.94 -3.43
N LEU A 137 1.00 5.30 -4.55
CA LEU A 137 0.01 4.24 -4.60
C LEU A 137 0.67 2.88 -4.38
N TYR A 138 0.20 2.17 -3.35
CA TYR A 138 0.57 0.80 -3.07
C TYR A 138 -0.66 -0.09 -3.18
N LYS A 139 -0.51 -1.22 -3.86
CA LYS A 139 -1.55 -2.25 -3.86
C LYS A 139 -1.61 -2.88 -2.47
N VAL A 140 -2.79 -3.35 -2.06
CA VAL A 140 -2.97 -4.00 -0.75
C VAL A 140 -2.04 -5.21 -0.62
N GLU A 141 -1.80 -5.91 -1.73
CA GLU A 141 -0.91 -7.06 -1.86
C GLU A 141 0.55 -6.69 -1.59
N GLU A 142 1.00 -5.53 -2.10
CA GLU A 142 2.34 -5.00 -1.84
C GLU A 142 2.47 -4.60 -0.37
N LEU A 143 1.47 -3.91 0.19
CA LEU A 143 1.46 -3.54 1.60
C LEU A 143 1.50 -4.77 2.51
N LYS A 144 0.78 -5.85 2.18
CA LYS A 144 0.83 -7.10 2.94
C LYS A 144 2.26 -7.67 3.05
N ILE A 145 3.08 -7.48 2.03
CA ILE A 145 4.48 -7.92 2.01
C ILE A 145 5.39 -6.92 2.75
N LEU A 146 5.18 -5.62 2.51
CA LEU A 146 6.02 -4.56 3.06
C LEU A 146 5.83 -4.37 4.57
N LEU A 147 4.58 -4.45 5.07
CA LEU A 147 4.26 -4.17 6.47
C LEU A 147 5.05 -5.06 7.47
N PRO A 148 5.15 -6.39 7.29
CA PRO A 148 6.00 -7.24 8.14
C PRO A 148 7.49 -6.85 8.09
N MET A 149 8.00 -6.45 6.92
CA MET A 149 9.40 -6.06 6.75
C MET A 149 9.69 -4.73 7.47
N ILE A 150 8.81 -3.75 7.29
CA ILE A 150 8.86 -2.45 8.00
C ILE A 150 8.84 -2.68 9.52
N ASN A 151 7.93 -3.53 10.01
CA ASN A 151 7.83 -3.82 11.44
C ASN A 151 9.10 -4.51 11.99
N ARG A 152 9.74 -5.37 11.20
CA ARG A 152 11.01 -6.02 11.57
C ARG A 152 12.12 -5.00 11.72
N GLU A 153 12.24 -4.05 10.79
CA GLU A 153 13.27 -3.02 10.86
C GLU A 153 13.01 -2.00 11.98
N LEU A 154 11.74 -1.65 12.22
CA LEU A 154 11.34 -0.86 13.40
C LEU A 154 11.69 -1.56 14.71
N ALA A 155 11.53 -2.89 14.79
CA ALA A 155 11.91 -3.67 15.97
C ALA A 155 13.42 -3.68 16.24
N LYS A 156 14.25 -3.47 15.20
CA LYS A 156 15.70 -3.30 15.33
C LYS A 156 16.12 -1.89 15.76
N GLY A 157 15.17 -0.98 15.95
CA GLY A 157 15.45 0.41 16.33
C GLY A 157 15.98 1.28 15.20
N LYS A 158 15.79 0.88 13.93
CA LYS A 158 16.15 1.75 12.80
C LYS A 158 15.28 3.01 12.77
N ALA A 159 15.88 4.12 12.34
CA ALA A 159 15.20 5.39 12.18
C ALA A 159 14.15 5.34 11.04
N HIS A 160 13.07 6.11 11.19
CA HIS A 160 11.91 6.03 10.29
C HIS A 160 12.22 6.48 8.87
N ASP A 161 13.04 7.52 8.72
CA ASP A 161 13.55 8.04 7.46
C ASP A 161 14.36 6.98 6.72
N ALA A 162 15.28 6.30 7.40
CA ALA A 162 16.08 5.22 6.81
C ALA A 162 15.19 4.04 6.34
N ILE A 163 14.15 3.69 7.09
CA ILE A 163 13.20 2.64 6.71
C ILE A 163 12.35 3.08 5.51
N ALA A 164 11.86 4.32 5.52
CA ALA A 164 11.07 4.89 4.44
C ALA A 164 11.86 4.91 3.12
N GLU A 165 13.13 5.28 3.17
CA GLU A 165 14.04 5.26 2.03
C GLU A 165 14.33 3.82 1.58
N GLN A 166 14.69 2.93 2.51
CA GLN A 166 15.02 1.53 2.22
C GLN A 166 13.90 0.80 1.47
N PHE A 167 12.65 0.97 1.93
CA PHE A 167 11.48 0.30 1.32
C PHE A 167 10.77 1.17 0.28
N ARG A 168 11.29 2.37 0.01
CA ARG A 168 10.65 3.37 -0.87
C ARG A 168 9.17 3.54 -0.54
N VAL A 169 8.84 3.77 0.73
CA VAL A 169 7.46 4.01 1.23
C VAL A 169 7.33 5.41 1.83
N PRO A 170 6.14 6.05 1.78
CA PRO A 170 5.88 7.29 2.50
C PRO A 170 6.20 7.16 3.98
N LEU A 171 6.85 8.19 4.54
CA LEU A 171 7.21 8.23 5.95
C LEU A 171 6.00 8.04 6.87
N ASP A 172 4.83 8.50 6.45
CA ASP A 172 3.59 8.38 7.20
C ASP A 172 3.12 6.93 7.34
N ILE A 173 3.42 6.06 6.36
CA ILE A 173 3.16 4.62 6.47
C ILE A 173 4.03 4.02 7.58
N VAL A 174 5.33 4.34 7.59
CA VAL A 174 6.27 3.84 8.63
C VAL A 174 5.83 4.30 10.02
N LYS A 175 5.47 5.57 10.17
CA LYS A 175 4.94 6.13 11.43
C LYS A 175 3.64 5.46 11.84
N ALA A 176 2.71 5.21 10.90
CA ALA A 176 1.45 4.55 11.18
C ALA A 176 1.64 3.12 11.70
N VAL A 177 2.58 2.36 11.11
CA VAL A 177 2.92 1.00 11.57
C VAL A 177 3.44 1.00 13.00
N GLN A 178 4.34 1.93 13.33
CA GLN A 178 4.86 2.05 14.69
C GLN A 178 3.75 2.44 15.69
N ALA A 179 2.88 3.39 15.32
CA ALA A 179 1.76 3.81 16.16
C ALA A 179 0.77 2.65 16.42
N GLN A 180 0.51 1.80 15.42
CA GLN A 180 -0.31 0.61 15.59
C GLN A 180 0.32 -0.38 16.57
N LYS A 181 1.64 -0.61 16.50
CA LYS A 181 2.36 -1.47 17.44
C LYS A 181 2.22 -0.96 18.88
N MET A 182 2.34 0.34 19.10
CA MET A 182 2.20 0.97 20.43
C MET A 182 0.76 0.87 20.97
N ARG A 183 -0.26 0.91 20.10
CA ARG A 183 -1.66 0.70 20.51
C ARG A 183 -1.94 -0.75 20.88
N LEU A 184 -1.39 -1.71 20.13
CA LEU A 184 -1.55 -3.14 20.43
C LEU A 184 -0.82 -3.53 21.71
N SER A 185 0.37 -2.97 21.97
CA SER A 185 1.08 -3.22 23.24
C SER A 185 0.31 -2.63 24.42
N ARG A 186 -0.18 -1.39 24.31
CA ARG A 186 -0.97 -0.74 25.37
C ARG A 186 -2.25 -1.49 25.70
N THR A 187 -3.03 -1.90 24.70
CA THR A 187 -4.27 -2.66 24.92
C THR A 187 -4.00 -4.07 25.47
N THR A 188 -2.86 -4.67 25.12
CA THR A 188 -2.44 -5.95 25.73
C THR A 188 -2.03 -5.76 27.18
N ILE A 189 -1.29 -4.69 27.50
CA ILE A 189 -0.96 -4.33 28.89
C ILE A 189 -2.22 -4.07 29.71
N GLU A 190 -3.16 -3.26 29.20
CA GLU A 190 -4.43 -2.96 29.88
C GLU A 190 -5.28 -4.24 30.10
N LYS A 191 -5.27 -5.19 29.16
CA LYS A 191 -5.92 -6.50 29.34
C LYS A 191 -5.19 -7.38 30.36
N CYS A 192 -3.86 -7.41 30.33
CA CYS A 192 -3.06 -8.16 31.30
C CYS A 192 -3.20 -7.58 32.71
N GLU A 193 -3.23 -6.25 32.86
CA GLU A 193 -3.51 -5.56 34.12
C GLU A 193 -4.92 -5.88 34.59
N GLY A 194 -5.94 -5.77 33.73
CA GLY A 194 -7.32 -6.14 34.08
C GLY A 194 -7.47 -7.60 34.50
N LEU A 195 -6.71 -8.52 33.91
CA LEU A 195 -6.64 -9.93 34.32
C LEU A 195 -5.87 -10.12 35.63
N LEU A 196 -4.77 -9.41 35.84
CA LEU A 196 -4.05 -9.40 37.13
C LEU A 196 -4.95 -8.90 38.27
N TYR A 197 -5.74 -7.85 38.03
CA TYR A 197 -6.71 -7.34 39.00
C TYR A 197 -7.90 -8.29 39.23
N SER A 198 -8.24 -9.17 38.29
CA SER A 198 -9.31 -10.17 38.48
C SER A 198 -8.84 -11.49 39.08
N TYR A 199 -7.54 -11.80 38.97
CA TYR A 199 -6.92 -12.98 39.59
C TYR A 199 -6.29 -12.73 40.95
N LEU A 200 -6.13 -11.47 41.37
CA LEU A 200 -5.80 -11.15 42.75
C LEU A 200 -7.05 -11.40 43.62
N PRO A 201 -7.04 -12.38 44.56
CA PRO A 201 -8.13 -12.53 45.49
C PRO A 201 -8.27 -11.22 46.27
N ARG A 202 -9.53 -10.77 46.44
CA ARG A 202 -9.99 -9.54 47.12
C ARG A 202 -8.88 -8.86 47.93
N GLN A 203 -8.66 -7.56 47.68
CA GLN A 203 -7.76 -6.70 48.47
C GLN A 203 -7.93 -6.84 50.00
N ASP A 204 -9.06 -7.36 50.46
CA ASP A 204 -9.32 -7.74 51.85
C ASP A 204 -8.34 -8.81 52.41
N TYR A 205 -7.87 -9.75 51.58
CA TYR A 205 -6.93 -10.81 52.02
C TYR A 205 -5.52 -10.27 52.33
N TRP A 206 -5.09 -9.23 51.61
CA TRP A 206 -3.82 -8.55 51.90
C TRP A 206 -3.94 -7.55 53.05
N LYS A 207 -5.14 -7.01 53.31
CA LYS A 207 -5.39 -6.23 54.53
C LYS A 207 -5.27 -7.08 55.78
N GLU A 208 -5.82 -8.30 55.82
CA GLU A 208 -5.65 -9.20 56.98
C GLU A 208 -4.20 -9.66 57.18
N ILE A 209 -3.44 -9.88 56.10
CA ILE A 209 -2.01 -10.25 56.22
C ILE A 209 -1.15 -9.06 56.68
N LEU A 210 -1.43 -7.84 56.20
CA LEU A 210 -0.69 -6.64 56.59
C LEU A 210 -1.10 -6.10 57.97
N GLU A 211 -2.36 -6.28 58.37
CA GLU A 211 -2.84 -5.92 59.72
C GLU A 211 -2.52 -7.02 60.75
N GLY A 212 -2.39 -8.28 60.33
CA GLY A 212 -2.03 -9.43 61.18
C GLY A 212 -0.53 -9.60 61.44
N GLN A 213 0.35 -8.99 60.64
CA GLN A 213 1.81 -9.06 60.86
C GLN A 213 2.43 -7.87 61.58
N ASN A 214 1.62 -6.96 62.14
CA ASN A 214 2.12 -5.79 62.88
C ASN A 214 2.38 -6.02 64.38
N THR A 215 2.46 -7.27 64.82
CA THR A 215 3.02 -7.61 66.13
C THR A 215 4.21 -8.54 65.95
N SER A 216 5.40 -7.98 66.22
CA SER A 216 6.71 -8.64 66.32
C SER A 216 7.53 -8.89 65.04
N ALA A 217 7.89 -7.83 64.32
CA ALA A 217 9.26 -7.60 63.83
C ALA A 217 9.29 -6.28 63.07
N GLY A 218 10.22 -5.37 63.40
CA GLY A 218 10.36 -4.05 62.78
C GLY A 218 10.81 -4.12 61.32
N ILE A 219 9.93 -4.51 60.41
CA ILE A 219 10.13 -4.46 58.97
C ILE A 219 9.35 -3.25 58.45
N THR A 220 10.07 -2.22 58.02
CA THR A 220 9.49 -1.05 57.32
C THR A 220 8.76 -1.50 56.05
N PRO A 221 7.51 -1.04 55.82
CA PRO A 221 6.76 -1.42 54.63
C PRO A 221 7.43 -0.83 53.39
N ILE A 222 7.79 -1.70 52.45
CA ILE A 222 8.27 -1.31 51.12
C ILE A 222 7.12 -0.58 50.42
N LYS A 223 7.29 0.71 50.15
CA LYS A 223 6.31 1.48 49.38
C LYS A 223 6.24 0.90 47.98
N TYR A 224 5.02 0.69 47.47
CA TYR A 224 4.73 0.23 46.10
C TYR A 224 5.52 0.97 45.00
N SER A 225 5.92 2.21 45.24
CA SER A 225 6.76 2.99 44.34
C SER A 225 8.18 2.42 44.12
N GLN A 226 8.66 1.53 44.99
CA GLN A 226 10.01 0.92 44.86
C GLN A 226 10.00 -0.35 43.99
N ILE A 227 8.86 -1.05 43.89
CA ILE A 227 8.72 -2.25 43.06
C ILE A 227 8.70 -1.87 41.57
N ALA A 228 8.03 -0.76 41.23
CA ALA A 228 7.97 -0.26 39.85
C ALA A 228 9.34 0.20 39.29
N THR A 229 10.29 0.54 40.15
CA THR A 229 11.67 0.88 39.72
C THR A 229 12.55 -0.33 39.45
N TYR A 230 12.28 -1.47 40.11
CA TYR A 230 13.10 -2.68 39.91
C TYR A 230 12.79 -3.39 38.59
N GLU A 231 11.53 -3.36 38.14
CA GLU A 231 11.13 -3.91 36.83
C GLU A 231 11.65 -3.07 35.64
N ARG A 232 11.94 -1.77 35.83
CA ARG A 232 12.50 -0.94 34.76
C ARG A 232 13.98 -1.18 34.50
N SER A 233 14.75 -1.67 35.47
CA SER A 233 16.19 -1.92 35.27
C SER A 233 16.51 -3.28 34.62
N GLU A 234 15.64 -4.28 34.72
CA GLU A 234 15.90 -5.61 34.12
C GLU A 234 15.46 -5.72 32.66
N TYR A 235 14.57 -4.85 32.16
CA TYR A 235 14.15 -4.86 30.75
C TYR A 235 15.21 -4.32 29.76
N GLN A 236 16.35 -3.82 30.23
CA GLN A 236 17.46 -3.38 29.37
C GLN A 236 18.61 -4.39 29.23
N THR A 237 18.54 -5.54 29.90
CA THR A 237 19.55 -6.60 29.73
C THR A 237 18.90 -7.98 29.62
N SER A 238 19.14 -8.65 28.48
CA SER A 238 18.91 -10.09 28.22
C SER A 238 17.57 -10.51 27.61
N THR A 239 17.64 -10.80 26.31
CA THR A 239 16.69 -11.56 25.48
C THR A 239 16.61 -13.05 25.86
N SER A 240 16.67 -13.41 27.14
CA SER A 240 16.71 -14.81 27.61
C SER A 240 16.00 -15.06 28.94
N GLY A 241 14.94 -14.29 29.25
CA GLY A 241 14.20 -14.39 30.52
C GLY A 241 12.91 -15.22 30.51
N ALA A 242 12.31 -15.46 29.34
CA ALA A 242 10.98 -16.07 29.26
C ALA A 242 10.95 -17.59 29.56
N THR A 243 12.11 -18.25 29.67
CA THR A 243 12.20 -19.70 29.90
C THR A 243 12.39 -20.07 31.38
N VAL A 244 12.68 -19.12 32.28
CA VAL A 244 13.02 -19.41 33.68
C VAL A 244 11.81 -19.41 34.63
N MET A 245 10.73 -18.69 34.30
CA MET A 245 9.55 -18.60 35.18
C MET A 245 8.60 -19.81 35.13
N ILE A 246 8.62 -20.61 34.05
CA ILE A 246 7.74 -21.81 33.96
C ILE A 246 8.33 -23.00 34.74
N LYS A 247 9.64 -23.03 35.03
CA LYS A 247 10.29 -24.17 35.71
C LYS A 247 10.25 -24.16 37.25
N ARG A 248 9.68 -23.12 37.88
CA ARG A 248 9.68 -22.98 39.35
C ARG A 248 8.33 -23.23 40.04
N LEU A 249 7.29 -23.54 39.27
CA LEU A 249 5.97 -23.92 39.80
C LEU A 249 5.72 -25.45 39.82
N GLU A 250 6.65 -26.27 39.31
CA GLU A 250 6.51 -27.74 39.26
C GLU A 250 7.29 -28.50 40.36
N THR A 251 7.90 -27.81 41.34
CA THR A 251 8.74 -28.49 42.36
C THR A 251 8.23 -28.43 43.81
N HIS A 252 7.08 -27.81 44.09
CA HIS A 252 6.41 -27.89 45.41
C HIS A 252 4.91 -28.18 45.27
N GLY A 253 4.61 -29.36 44.72
CA GLY A 253 3.37 -30.11 44.90
C GLY A 253 3.72 -31.51 45.36
#